data_AF-A0A7Y1V8F3-F1
#
_entry.id   AF-A0A7Y1V8F3-F1
#
_cell.length_a   1.000
_cell.length_b   1.000
_cell.length_c   1.000
_cell.angle_alpha   90.00
_cell.angle_beta   90.00
_cell.angle_gamma   90.00
#
_symmetry.space_group_name_H-M   'P 1'
#
loop_
_entity.id
_entity.type
_entity.pdbx_description
1 polymer ?
#
loop_
_entity_poly.entity_id
_entity_poly.type
_entity_poly.pdbx_seq_one_letter_code
_entity_poly.pdbx_strand_id
1 'polypeptide(L)'
;MTVMLSELSMYYSFSFILALLGLSLWSLAPNNRGASFVGSSSLIVGLISWAVILAISEIEVVDKLLIGARDLLVIGIAGALFSWTKSNPILRVGLAVGMCFFLFSTYLEVLNTTLNKEQGSSLDPDGELIAFGRGEIVGHLERLLSEYAVTVSRPFAPFDKEHTLLDDLVLINIPDQHLSQLQDVKRVLENSALVEWWEENEMVQVSPIIGSEPSGAGISLTNDPYLDKLWAFNTCRVPQLYANLRSPPILPQKKVLIAILDTGIDGNHEDLKDNYLSIDEKSDRDVRGHGTHCAGVAAAVSNNGIGIASFAPNSSFLEVTGIKVLSDFGFGSQADIIKGMIKAADNGADVISMSLGGATNDERERTYTEAVKYCREKGAIVVVAAGNANQPATRFSPANTPGVITVSSINSNLGKSAFSNTVKDVEYGIAAPGENIYSTFPRNSYKALSGTSMATPYVAGLVALMKSIDPDLDVSTIHAILEATGIDSKNTKSTGKVIQPAAAIRALLD
;
A
#
# COMPACT_ATOMS: atom_id res chain seq x y z
N MET A 1 -20.19 -6.12 -8.77
CA MET A 1 -19.15 -6.88 -8.04
C MET A 1 -19.59 -7.17 -6.61
N THR A 2 -20.18 -6.19 -5.90
CA THR A 2 -20.77 -6.31 -4.55
C THR A 2 -21.81 -7.43 -4.41
N VAL A 3 -22.65 -7.66 -5.44
CA VAL A 3 -23.64 -8.75 -5.45
C VAL A 3 -22.98 -10.13 -5.40
N MET A 4 -21.92 -10.38 -6.18
CA MET A 4 -21.22 -11.68 -6.17
C MET A 4 -20.50 -11.97 -4.86
N LEU A 5 -19.92 -10.95 -4.21
CA LEU A 5 -19.25 -11.12 -2.91
C LEU A 5 -20.26 -11.46 -1.80
N SER A 6 -21.41 -10.77 -1.79
CA SER A 6 -22.50 -11.04 -0.86
C SER A 6 -23.07 -12.45 -1.01
N GLU A 7 -23.16 -12.96 -2.24
CA GLU A 7 -23.58 -14.32 -2.54
C GLU A 7 -22.53 -15.34 -2.07
N LEU A 8 -21.24 -15.09 -2.31
CA LEU A 8 -20.16 -15.99 -1.91
C LEU A 8 -20.08 -16.17 -0.39
N SER A 9 -20.22 -15.07 0.37
CA SER A 9 -20.21 -15.09 1.84
C SER A 9 -21.39 -15.88 2.42
N MET A 10 -22.55 -15.75 1.79
CA MET A 10 -23.74 -16.51 2.14
C MET A 10 -23.51 -18.02 1.90
N TYR A 11 -22.97 -18.41 0.73
CA TYR A 11 -22.68 -19.81 0.43
C TYR A 11 -21.60 -20.41 1.35
N TYR A 12 -20.58 -19.61 1.71
CA TYR A 12 -19.57 -20.01 2.67
C TYR A 12 -20.17 -20.31 4.04
N SER A 13 -21.02 -19.41 4.54
CA SER A 13 -21.72 -19.56 5.80
C SER A 13 -22.59 -20.82 5.80
N PHE A 14 -23.41 -21.01 4.77
CA PHE A 14 -24.26 -22.19 4.62
C PHE A 14 -23.45 -23.50 4.58
N SER A 15 -22.33 -23.52 3.85
CA SER A 15 -21.48 -24.70 3.74
C SER A 15 -20.87 -25.10 5.08
N PHE A 16 -20.41 -24.11 5.86
CA PHE A 16 -19.85 -24.37 7.19
C PHE A 16 -20.91 -24.80 8.21
N ILE A 17 -22.10 -24.20 8.19
CA ILE A 17 -23.23 -24.61 9.03
C ILE A 17 -23.66 -26.03 8.71
N LEU A 18 -23.74 -26.38 7.41
CA LEU A 18 -24.06 -27.73 6.97
C LEU A 18 -23.06 -28.74 7.54
N ALA A 19 -21.77 -28.38 7.57
CA ALA A 19 -20.73 -29.22 8.15
C ALA A 19 -20.99 -29.49 9.65
N LEU A 20 -21.25 -28.44 10.44
CA LEU A 20 -21.48 -28.54 11.88
C LEU A 20 -22.81 -29.21 12.26
N LEU A 21 -23.89 -28.97 11.51
CA LEU A 21 -25.15 -29.69 11.67
C LEU A 21 -24.99 -31.17 11.32
N GLY A 22 -24.24 -31.48 10.26
CA GLY A 22 -23.88 -32.85 9.91
C GLY A 22 -23.13 -33.56 11.03
N LEU A 23 -22.12 -32.90 11.60
CA LEU A 23 -21.37 -33.40 12.77
C LEU A 23 -22.28 -33.66 13.98
N SER A 24 -23.22 -32.75 14.25
CA SER A 24 -24.18 -32.88 15.36
C SER A 24 -25.12 -34.06 15.16
N LEU A 25 -25.72 -34.17 13.98
CA LEU A 25 -26.63 -35.26 13.64
C LEU A 25 -25.93 -36.61 13.70
N TRP A 26 -24.71 -36.69 13.17
CA TRP A 26 -23.89 -37.89 13.22
C TRP A 26 -23.57 -38.30 14.67
N SER A 27 -23.31 -37.32 15.54
CA SER A 27 -22.97 -37.55 16.95
C SER A 27 -24.17 -37.90 17.83
N LEU A 28 -25.37 -37.40 17.50
CA LEU A 28 -26.61 -37.66 18.25
C LEU A 28 -27.17 -39.06 18.01
N ALA A 29 -27.01 -39.61 16.80
CA ALA A 29 -27.62 -40.87 16.40
C ALA A 29 -26.62 -41.87 15.79
N PRO A 30 -25.51 -42.22 16.48
CA PRO A 30 -24.43 -43.04 15.92
C PRO A 30 -24.88 -44.47 15.57
N ASN A 31 -25.93 -44.97 16.21
CA ASN A 31 -26.45 -46.32 16.01
C ASN A 31 -27.60 -46.39 14.97
N ASN A 32 -28.09 -45.24 14.49
CA ASN A 32 -29.10 -45.18 13.44
C ASN A 32 -28.39 -45.02 12.09
N ARG A 33 -28.42 -46.07 11.27
CA ARG A 33 -27.73 -46.09 9.97
C ARG A 33 -28.17 -44.95 9.04
N GLY A 34 -29.46 -44.59 9.03
CA GLY A 34 -29.97 -43.50 8.20
C GLY A 34 -29.47 -42.13 8.68
N ALA A 35 -29.63 -41.84 9.98
CA ALA A 35 -29.17 -40.57 10.55
C ALA A 35 -27.64 -40.42 10.50
N SER A 36 -26.91 -41.50 10.74
CA SER A 36 -25.45 -41.51 10.62
C SER A 36 -24.99 -41.26 9.18
N PHE A 37 -25.67 -41.83 8.17
CA PHE A 37 -25.34 -41.60 6.77
C PHE A 37 -25.62 -40.15 6.35
N VAL A 38 -26.77 -39.61 6.74
CA VAL A 38 -27.13 -38.21 6.45
C VAL A 38 -26.17 -37.25 7.15
N GLY A 39 -25.85 -37.49 8.42
CA GLY A 39 -24.94 -36.66 9.19
C GLY A 39 -23.52 -36.63 8.63
N SER A 40 -22.93 -37.81 8.35
CA SER A 40 -21.58 -37.89 7.80
C SER A 40 -21.49 -37.31 6.38
N SER A 41 -22.50 -37.54 5.53
CA SER A 41 -22.54 -36.99 4.18
C SER A 41 -22.65 -35.47 4.20
N SER A 42 -23.50 -34.91 5.08
CA SER A 42 -23.65 -33.46 5.26
C SER A 42 -22.36 -32.81 5.77
N LEU A 43 -21.66 -33.48 6.70
CA LEU A 43 -20.34 -33.04 7.18
C LEU A 43 -19.33 -32.93 6.03
N ILE A 44 -19.20 -33.99 5.23
CA ILE A 44 -18.24 -34.05 4.12
C ILE A 44 -18.58 -33.01 3.05
N VAL A 45 -19.84 -32.95 2.61
CA VAL A 45 -20.27 -32.00 1.58
C VAL A 45 -20.09 -30.56 2.05
N GLY A 46 -20.44 -30.26 3.32
CA GLY A 46 -20.24 -28.95 3.91
C GLY A 46 -18.77 -28.54 3.95
N LEU A 47 -17.87 -29.43 4.38
CA LEU A 47 -16.43 -29.18 4.44
C LEU A 47 -15.81 -28.96 3.05
N ILE A 48 -16.17 -29.78 2.06
CA ILE A 48 -15.65 -29.62 0.69
C ILE A 48 -16.13 -28.30 0.11
N SER A 49 -17.42 -28.00 0.24
CA SER A 49 -18.01 -26.77 -0.29
C SER A 49 -17.39 -25.53 0.38
N TRP A 50 -17.23 -25.57 1.70
CA TRP A 50 -16.53 -24.53 2.46
C TRP A 50 -15.09 -24.31 1.99
N ALA A 51 -14.32 -25.38 1.83
CA ALA A 51 -12.92 -25.30 1.40
C ALA A 51 -12.79 -24.77 -0.04
N VAL A 52 -13.69 -25.19 -0.94
CA VAL A 52 -13.73 -24.70 -2.32
C VAL A 52 -14.08 -23.21 -2.35
N ILE A 53 -15.11 -22.79 -1.61
CA ILE A 53 -15.53 -21.39 -1.57
C ILE A 53 -14.40 -20.51 -0.98
N LEU A 54 -13.75 -20.96 0.09
CA LEU A 54 -12.60 -20.26 0.66
C LEU A 54 -11.43 -20.19 -0.34
N ALA A 55 -11.17 -21.24 -1.10
CA ALA A 55 -10.11 -21.26 -2.09
C ALA A 55 -10.35 -20.27 -3.24
N ILE A 56 -11.58 -20.20 -3.77
CA ILE A 56 -11.95 -19.33 -4.89
C ILE A 56 -12.23 -17.88 -4.49
N SER A 57 -12.38 -17.59 -3.19
CA SER A 57 -12.60 -16.22 -2.69
C SER A 57 -11.42 -15.29 -3.01
N GLU A 58 -11.69 -14.00 -3.17
CA GLU A 58 -10.69 -12.98 -3.56
C GLU A 58 -9.85 -12.43 -2.38
N ILE A 59 -9.97 -13.01 -1.18
CA ILE A 59 -9.20 -12.60 0.01
C ILE A 59 -7.71 -13.01 -0.06
N GLU A 60 -6.86 -12.32 0.70
CA GLU A 60 -5.43 -12.59 0.77
C GLU A 60 -5.11 -14.00 1.29
N VAL A 61 -3.99 -14.57 0.86
CA VAL A 61 -3.58 -15.94 1.23
C VAL A 61 -3.38 -16.09 2.74
N VAL A 62 -2.86 -15.08 3.42
CA VAL A 62 -2.67 -15.10 4.89
C VAL A 62 -4.02 -15.13 5.61
N ASP A 63 -4.96 -14.30 5.16
CA ASP A 63 -6.33 -14.28 5.70
C ASP A 63 -7.05 -15.62 5.44
N LYS A 64 -6.89 -16.22 4.25
CA LYS A 64 -7.40 -17.58 3.97
C LYS A 64 -6.89 -18.62 4.95
N LEU A 65 -5.60 -18.58 5.30
CA LEU A 65 -4.99 -19.51 6.25
C LEU A 65 -5.52 -19.31 7.67
N LEU A 66 -5.66 -18.06 8.12
CA LEU A 66 -6.18 -17.74 9.45
C LEU A 66 -7.66 -18.12 9.59
N ILE A 67 -8.48 -17.79 8.59
CA ILE A 67 -9.89 -18.17 8.51
C ILE A 67 -10.01 -19.70 8.50
N GLY A 68 -9.22 -20.37 7.66
CA GLY A 68 -9.14 -21.82 7.60
C GLY A 68 -8.80 -22.47 8.94
N ALA A 69 -7.79 -21.94 9.63
CA ALA A 69 -7.36 -22.45 10.93
C ALA A 69 -8.42 -22.26 12.01
N ARG A 70 -9.07 -21.08 12.07
CA ARG A 70 -10.18 -20.79 13.00
C ARG A 70 -11.33 -21.78 12.83
N ASP A 71 -11.77 -21.96 11.59
CA ASP A 71 -12.92 -22.79 11.26
C ASP A 71 -12.68 -24.27 11.56
N LEU A 72 -11.49 -24.77 11.22
CA LEU A 72 -11.07 -26.12 11.59
C LEU A 72 -10.94 -26.31 13.10
N LEU A 73 -10.50 -25.29 13.83
CA LEU A 73 -10.45 -25.31 15.29
C LEU A 73 -11.86 -25.42 15.89
N VAL A 74 -12.83 -24.66 15.38
CA VAL A 74 -14.24 -24.73 15.82
C VAL A 74 -14.83 -26.13 15.59
N ILE A 75 -14.63 -26.71 14.41
CA ILE A 75 -15.08 -28.08 14.11
C ILE A 75 -14.37 -29.11 15.01
N GLY A 76 -13.07 -28.94 15.24
CA GLY A 76 -12.29 -29.81 16.12
C GLY A 76 -12.77 -29.78 17.57
N ILE A 77 -13.03 -28.58 18.11
CA ILE A 77 -13.59 -28.40 19.46
C ILE A 77 -14.98 -29.03 19.55
N ALA A 78 -15.86 -28.79 18.58
CA ALA A 78 -17.18 -29.40 18.54
C ALA A 78 -17.11 -30.93 18.55
N GLY A 79 -16.25 -31.52 17.71
CA GLY A 79 -16.03 -32.96 17.68
C GLY A 79 -15.51 -33.53 19.01
N ALA A 80 -14.59 -32.83 19.66
CA ALA A 80 -14.06 -33.23 20.97
C ALA A 80 -15.16 -33.21 22.06
N LEU A 81 -16.00 -32.18 22.08
CA LEU A 81 -17.12 -32.07 23.03
C LEU A 81 -18.17 -33.17 22.81
N PHE A 82 -18.50 -33.50 21.56
CA PHE A 82 -19.40 -34.62 21.25
C PHE A 82 -18.83 -35.98 21.65
N SER A 83 -17.51 -36.16 21.48
CA SER A 83 -16.81 -37.35 21.94
C SER A 83 -16.86 -37.48 23.47
N TRP A 84 -16.60 -36.37 24.19
CA TRP A 84 -16.63 -36.34 25.66
C TRP A 84 -18.02 -36.66 26.23
N THR A 85 -19.08 -36.20 25.56
CA THR A 85 -20.46 -36.43 26.00
C THR A 85 -21.04 -37.79 25.57
N LYS A 86 -20.28 -38.63 24.85
CA LYS A 86 -20.75 -39.92 24.30
C LYS A 86 -21.42 -40.86 25.32
N SER A 87 -21.00 -40.83 26.58
CA SER A 87 -21.55 -41.67 27.66
C SER A 87 -22.88 -41.15 28.23
N ASN A 88 -23.25 -39.88 27.99
CA ASN A 88 -24.44 -39.26 28.58
C ASN A 88 -25.37 -38.69 27.48
N PRO A 89 -26.55 -39.30 27.24
CA PRO A 89 -27.45 -38.86 26.17
C PRO A 89 -28.05 -37.47 26.43
N ILE A 90 -28.26 -37.08 27.69
CA ILE A 90 -28.82 -35.77 28.05
C ILE A 90 -27.81 -34.67 27.75
N LEU A 91 -26.54 -34.87 28.13
CA LEU A 91 -25.46 -33.91 27.83
C LEU A 91 -25.20 -33.80 26.33
N ARG A 92 -25.33 -34.88 25.55
CA ARG A 92 -25.21 -34.84 24.08
C ARG A 92 -26.29 -34.01 23.42
N VAL A 93 -27.54 -34.20 23.83
CA VAL A 93 -28.66 -33.41 23.32
C VAL A 93 -28.51 -31.96 23.74
N GLY A 94 -28.13 -31.69 25.00
CA GLY A 94 -27.84 -30.35 25.49
C GLY A 94 -26.72 -29.65 24.72
N LEU A 95 -25.63 -30.36 24.42
CA LEU A 95 -24.52 -29.85 23.62
C LEU A 95 -24.94 -29.53 22.18
N ALA A 96 -25.73 -30.41 21.54
CA ALA A 96 -26.22 -30.16 20.19
C ALA A 96 -27.15 -28.94 20.13
N VAL A 97 -28.04 -28.80 21.11
CA VAL A 97 -28.93 -27.61 21.22
C VAL A 97 -28.10 -26.36 21.49
N GLY A 98 -27.14 -26.41 22.41
CA GLY A 98 -26.25 -25.30 22.72
C GLY A 98 -25.38 -24.89 21.53
N MET A 99 -24.92 -25.84 20.71
CA MET A 99 -24.16 -25.55 19.51
C MET A 99 -25.03 -24.94 18.40
N CYS A 100 -26.25 -25.42 18.21
CA CYS A 100 -27.23 -24.77 17.32
C CYS A 100 -27.51 -23.33 17.78
N PHE A 101 -27.65 -23.10 19.08
CA PHE A 101 -27.83 -21.76 19.63
C PHE A 101 -26.59 -20.88 19.41
N PHE A 102 -25.38 -21.36 19.71
CA PHE A 102 -24.12 -20.64 19.46
C PHE A 102 -23.96 -20.29 17.98
N LEU A 103 -24.25 -21.24 17.09
CA LEU A 103 -24.21 -21.01 15.64
C LEU A 103 -25.16 -19.90 15.25
N PHE A 104 -26.42 -19.99 15.69
CA PHE A 104 -27.47 -19.06 15.25
C PHE A 104 -27.38 -17.67 15.90
N SER A 105 -26.92 -17.59 17.15
CA SER A 105 -26.90 -16.33 17.92
C SER A 105 -25.59 -15.56 17.82
N THR A 106 -24.46 -16.25 17.59
CA THR A 106 -23.12 -15.65 17.78
C THR A 106 -22.24 -15.85 16.55
N TYR A 107 -22.27 -17.04 15.93
CA TYR A 107 -21.29 -17.40 14.91
C TYR A 107 -21.74 -17.10 13.48
N LEU A 108 -23.05 -17.03 13.22
CA LEU A 108 -23.62 -16.72 11.90
C LEU A 108 -23.16 -15.36 11.36
N GLU A 109 -23.18 -14.34 12.20
CA GLU A 109 -22.77 -12.98 11.83
C GLU A 109 -21.27 -12.92 11.49
N VAL A 110 -20.44 -13.63 12.27
CA VAL A 110 -19.00 -13.77 12.01
C VAL A 110 -18.76 -14.46 10.67
N LEU A 111 -19.46 -15.56 10.36
CA LEU A 111 -19.31 -16.25 9.08
C LEU A 111 -19.75 -15.38 7.89
N ASN A 112 -20.89 -14.70 8.03
CA ASN A 112 -21.48 -13.88 6.96
C ASN A 112 -20.66 -12.61 6.65
N THR A 113 -19.82 -12.18 7.58
CA THR A 113 -18.88 -11.06 7.39
C THR A 113 -17.47 -11.52 7.03
N THR A 114 -17.14 -12.81 7.18
CA THR A 114 -15.77 -13.33 6.99
C THR A 114 -15.27 -13.17 5.55
N LEU A 115 -16.10 -13.46 4.54
CA LEU A 115 -15.74 -13.26 3.12
C LEU A 115 -16.14 -11.88 2.60
N ASN A 116 -17.02 -11.19 3.32
CA ASN A 116 -17.40 -9.80 3.09
C ASN A 116 -16.47 -8.82 3.80
N LYS A 117 -15.24 -9.25 4.12
CA LYS A 117 -14.11 -8.32 4.15
C LYS A 117 -14.03 -7.79 2.70
N GLU A 118 -14.86 -6.79 2.39
CA GLU A 118 -14.50 -5.86 1.36
C GLU A 118 -13.03 -5.54 1.63
N GLN A 119 -12.21 -5.43 0.60
CA GLN A 119 -11.04 -4.56 0.69
C GLN A 119 -11.52 -3.10 0.85
N GLY A 120 -12.48 -2.85 1.74
CA GLY A 120 -12.71 -1.58 2.36
C GLY A 120 -11.58 -1.44 3.35
N SER A 121 -10.65 -0.56 2.98
CA SER A 121 -9.84 0.18 3.94
C SER A 121 -10.60 0.35 5.25
N SER A 122 -10.01 -0.05 6.37
CA SER A 122 -10.50 0.45 7.65
C SER A 122 -10.44 1.97 7.59
N LEU A 123 -11.47 2.66 8.06
CA LEU A 123 -11.42 4.13 8.13
C LEU A 123 -10.51 4.55 9.29
N ASP A 124 -9.95 5.75 9.18
CA ASP A 124 -9.22 6.37 10.28
C ASP A 124 -10.16 6.62 11.47
N PRO A 125 -9.87 6.07 12.66
CA PRO A 125 -10.70 6.25 13.85
C PRO A 125 -10.67 7.68 14.42
N ASP A 126 -9.74 8.53 13.96
CA ASP A 126 -9.63 9.93 14.37
C ASP A 126 -10.20 10.89 13.31
N GLY A 127 -10.93 10.36 12.33
CA GLY A 127 -11.59 11.14 11.28
C GLY A 127 -11.97 10.30 10.08
N GLU A 128 -13.18 9.75 10.07
CA GLU A 128 -13.63 8.77 9.08
C GLU A 128 -13.87 9.36 7.69
N LEU A 129 -14.18 10.65 7.61
CA LEU A 129 -14.55 11.31 6.35
C LEU A 129 -13.73 12.58 6.11
N ILE A 130 -13.30 12.77 4.87
CA ILE A 130 -12.78 14.03 4.35
C ILE A 130 -13.91 14.69 3.57
N ALA A 131 -14.23 15.95 3.86
CA ALA A 131 -15.27 16.68 3.16
C ALA A 131 -14.75 18.03 2.67
N PHE A 132 -15.25 18.44 1.50
CA PHE A 132 -14.98 19.75 0.93
C PHE A 132 -16.23 20.60 0.95
N GLY A 133 -16.10 21.81 1.46
CA GLY A 133 -17.13 22.84 1.38
C GLY A 133 -16.51 24.22 1.49
N ARG A 134 -17.08 25.20 0.79
CA ARG A 134 -16.47 26.53 0.67
C ARG A 134 -16.71 27.36 1.92
N GLY A 135 -15.65 27.97 2.44
CA GLY A 135 -15.71 28.93 3.54
C GLY A 135 -15.78 28.31 4.93
N GLU A 136 -16.43 29.00 5.87
CA GLU A 136 -16.52 28.53 7.27
C GLU A 136 -17.68 27.53 7.43
N ILE A 137 -17.38 26.25 7.17
CA ILE A 137 -18.34 25.16 7.26
C ILE A 137 -18.27 24.38 8.59
N VAL A 138 -17.16 24.46 9.33
CA VAL A 138 -16.88 23.63 10.52
C VAL A 138 -18.03 23.68 11.53
N GLY A 139 -18.34 24.87 12.07
CA GLY A 139 -19.41 25.03 13.06
C GLY A 139 -20.83 24.81 12.50
N HIS A 140 -21.02 24.90 11.19
CA HIS A 140 -22.29 24.57 10.55
C HIS A 140 -22.49 23.06 10.44
N LEU A 141 -21.43 22.32 10.10
CA LEU A 141 -21.45 20.86 10.02
C LEU A 141 -21.63 20.23 11.40
N GLU A 142 -20.93 20.72 12.43
CA GLU A 142 -21.12 20.24 13.80
C GLU A 142 -22.57 20.43 14.29
N ARG A 143 -23.22 21.53 13.88
CA ARG A 143 -24.63 21.77 14.19
C ARG A 143 -25.56 20.88 13.37
N LEU A 144 -25.27 20.66 12.09
CA LEU A 144 -26.07 19.81 11.22
C LEU A 144 -26.04 18.35 11.68
N LEU A 145 -24.88 17.88 12.14
CA LEU A 145 -24.62 16.50 12.53
C LEU A 145 -24.59 16.31 14.05
N SER A 146 -25.19 17.25 14.82
CA SER A 146 -25.16 17.20 16.28
C SER A 146 -25.77 15.94 16.88
N GLU A 147 -26.71 15.31 16.15
CA GLU A 147 -27.33 14.03 16.54
C GLU A 147 -26.31 12.88 16.64
N TYR A 148 -25.24 12.94 15.85
CA TYR A 148 -24.19 11.92 15.80
C TYR A 148 -22.96 12.30 16.63
N ALA A 149 -23.01 13.42 17.35
CA ALA A 149 -21.92 13.95 18.18
C ALA A 149 -20.57 14.04 17.44
N VAL A 150 -20.59 14.37 16.15
CA VAL A 150 -19.37 14.47 15.34
C VAL A 150 -18.48 15.62 15.80
N THR A 151 -17.18 15.48 15.58
CA THR A 151 -16.24 16.60 15.67
C THR A 151 -15.68 16.91 14.29
N VAL A 152 -15.56 18.19 13.96
CA VAL A 152 -15.06 18.62 12.65
C VAL A 152 -13.80 19.44 12.85
N SER A 153 -12.73 19.07 12.16
CA SER A 153 -11.44 19.76 12.24
C SER A 153 -10.90 20.09 10.85
N ARG A 154 -9.97 21.04 10.75
CA ARG A 154 -9.22 21.28 9.52
C ARG A 154 -7.94 20.42 9.58
N PRO A 155 -7.81 19.35 8.76
CA PRO A 155 -6.68 18.43 8.84
C PRO A 155 -5.37 19.08 8.34
N PHE A 156 -5.50 20.09 7.48
CA PHE A 156 -4.41 20.84 6.88
C PHE A 156 -4.42 22.26 7.45
N ALA A 157 -3.32 22.65 8.10
CA ALA A 157 -3.11 24.05 8.41
C ALA A 157 -2.65 24.76 7.13
N PRO A 158 -3.02 26.02 6.88
CA PRO A 158 -2.46 26.77 5.76
C PRO A 158 -0.95 26.90 5.98
N PHE A 159 -0.18 26.12 5.22
CA PHE A 159 1.28 26.13 5.28
C PHE A 159 1.87 27.24 4.39
N ASP A 160 1.09 27.72 3.41
CA ASP A 160 1.47 28.84 2.54
C ASP A 160 0.52 30.04 2.67
N LYS A 161 0.90 31.18 2.10
CA LYS A 161 0.11 32.42 2.09
C LYS A 161 -1.03 32.42 1.06
N GLU A 162 -0.98 31.53 0.08
CA GLU A 162 -2.00 31.42 -0.95
C GLU A 162 -3.04 30.36 -0.60
N HIS A 163 -4.31 30.76 -0.60
CA HIS A 163 -5.43 29.89 -0.27
C HIS A 163 -5.71 28.92 -1.42
N THR A 164 -5.72 27.63 -1.12
CA THR A 164 -5.96 26.51 -2.03
C THR A 164 -7.28 25.81 -1.70
N LEU A 165 -7.72 24.87 -2.55
CA LEU A 165 -8.86 24.01 -2.22
C LEU A 165 -8.56 23.09 -1.01
N LEU A 166 -7.29 22.80 -0.75
CA LEU A 166 -6.88 21.96 0.37
C LEU A 166 -7.15 22.64 1.73
N ASP A 167 -7.13 23.98 1.78
CA ASP A 167 -7.42 24.75 3.00
C ASP A 167 -8.90 24.69 3.43
N ASP A 168 -9.78 24.41 2.47
CA ASP A 168 -11.23 24.29 2.63
C ASP A 168 -11.68 22.85 2.97
N LEU A 169 -10.74 21.90 3.01
CA LEU A 169 -11.05 20.54 3.42
C LEU A 169 -11.22 20.45 4.94
N VAL A 170 -12.16 19.61 5.35
CA VAL A 170 -12.41 19.29 6.75
C VAL A 170 -12.39 17.78 6.96
N LEU A 171 -11.96 17.38 8.14
CA LEU A 171 -12.00 16.02 8.64
C LEU A 171 -13.16 15.90 9.61
N ILE A 172 -14.07 14.96 9.34
CA ILE A 172 -15.25 14.69 10.17
C ILE A 172 -14.97 13.39 10.91
N ASN A 173 -14.89 13.49 12.22
CA ASN A 173 -14.73 12.36 13.14
C ASN A 173 -16.07 11.99 13.76
N ILE A 174 -16.46 10.73 13.61
CA ILE A 174 -17.70 10.12 14.04
C ILE A 174 -17.37 9.16 15.19
N PRO A 175 -17.81 9.43 16.42
CA PRO A 175 -17.48 8.59 17.57
C PRO A 175 -17.89 7.12 17.37
N ASP A 176 -17.11 6.19 17.94
CA ASP A 176 -17.32 4.72 17.88
C ASP A 176 -18.78 4.27 18.05
N GLN A 177 -19.51 4.89 18.97
CA GLN A 177 -20.91 4.55 19.25
C GLN A 177 -21.88 4.87 18.09
N HIS A 178 -21.49 5.78 17.18
CA HIS A 178 -22.27 6.23 16.03
C HIS A 178 -21.72 5.73 14.68
N LEU A 179 -20.61 4.98 14.66
CA LEU A 179 -20.04 4.43 13.43
C LEU A 179 -21.00 3.51 12.66
N SER A 180 -21.90 2.81 13.35
CA SER A 180 -22.96 2.02 12.72
C SER A 180 -23.96 2.87 11.90
N GLN A 181 -23.99 4.18 12.13
CA GLN A 181 -24.85 5.17 11.45
C GLN A 181 -24.09 5.97 10.39
N LEU A 182 -22.86 5.57 10.03
CA LEU A 182 -22.03 6.25 9.02
C LEU A 182 -22.78 6.53 7.70
N GLN A 183 -23.63 5.59 7.27
CA GLN A 183 -24.42 5.74 6.04
C GLN A 183 -25.48 6.84 6.15
N ASP A 184 -26.02 7.08 7.35
CA ASP A 184 -26.95 8.17 7.57
C ASP A 184 -26.23 9.52 7.60
N VAL A 185 -25.04 9.58 8.23
CA VAL A 185 -24.17 10.77 8.21
C VAL A 185 -23.85 11.16 6.76
N LYS A 186 -23.41 10.21 5.94
CA LYS A 186 -23.14 10.43 4.51
C LYS A 186 -24.35 10.99 3.77
N ARG A 187 -25.53 10.41 3.98
CA ARG A 187 -26.78 10.90 3.37
C ARG A 187 -27.10 12.33 3.80
N VAL A 188 -26.84 12.70 5.06
CA VAL A 188 -27.03 14.08 5.53
C VAL A 188 -26.06 15.03 4.84
N LEU A 189 -24.80 14.64 4.68
CA LEU A 189 -23.80 15.44 3.96
C LEU A 189 -24.18 15.66 2.48
N GLU A 190 -24.58 14.60 1.77
CA GLU A 190 -25.00 14.64 0.36
C GLU A 190 -26.19 15.57 0.10
N ASN A 191 -27.13 15.62 1.05
CA ASN A 191 -28.32 16.48 0.94
C ASN A 191 -28.08 17.89 1.51
N SER A 192 -26.90 18.15 2.08
CA SER A 192 -26.55 19.48 2.57
C SER A 192 -26.11 20.38 1.43
N ALA A 193 -26.42 21.68 1.52
CA ALA A 193 -25.82 22.69 0.64
C ALA A 193 -24.43 23.14 1.13
N LEU A 194 -23.92 22.53 2.21
CA LEU A 194 -22.65 22.90 2.87
C LEU A 194 -21.46 22.16 2.29
N VAL A 195 -21.67 20.92 1.85
CA VAL A 195 -20.62 20.04 1.32
C VAL A 195 -20.83 19.84 -0.17
N GLU A 196 -19.81 20.15 -0.96
CA GLU A 196 -19.83 19.93 -2.41
C GLU A 196 -19.45 18.48 -2.74
N TRP A 197 -18.54 17.89 -1.97
CA TRP A 197 -18.23 16.46 -2.02
C TRP A 197 -17.57 15.97 -0.74
N TRP A 198 -17.61 14.66 -0.52
CA TRP A 198 -16.92 13.99 0.57
C TRP A 198 -16.33 12.68 0.08
N GLU A 199 -15.33 12.17 0.80
CA GLU A 199 -14.74 10.85 0.62
C GLU A 199 -14.40 10.23 1.97
N GLU A 200 -14.16 8.92 1.97
CA GLU A 200 -13.72 8.19 3.15
C GLU A 200 -12.23 8.43 3.41
N ASN A 201 -11.85 8.68 4.67
CA ASN A 201 -10.45 8.77 5.06
C ASN A 201 -9.88 7.36 5.27
N GLU A 202 -9.39 6.78 4.20
CA GLU A 202 -8.96 5.39 4.18
C GLU A 202 -7.64 5.16 4.91
N MET A 203 -7.53 4.05 5.64
CA MET A 203 -6.24 3.57 6.16
C MET A 203 -5.49 2.79 5.10
N VAL A 204 -4.26 3.25 4.82
CA VAL A 204 -3.28 2.57 3.99
C VAL A 204 -2.34 1.78 4.89
N GLN A 205 -2.01 0.56 4.47
CA GLN A 205 -1.05 -0.30 5.17
C GLN A 205 0.10 -0.71 4.26
N VAL A 206 1.31 -0.63 4.80
CA VAL A 206 2.52 -1.19 4.19
C VAL A 206 3.04 -2.36 5.00
N SER A 207 3.11 -3.51 4.33
CA SER A 207 3.71 -4.74 4.83
C SER A 207 4.84 -5.17 3.89
N PRO A 208 6.11 -4.94 4.26
CA PRO A 208 7.24 -5.31 3.41
C PRO A 208 7.27 -6.80 3.12
N ILE A 209 7.40 -7.18 1.85
CA ILE A 209 7.61 -8.58 1.47
C ILE A 209 9.11 -8.86 1.66
N ILE A 210 9.44 -9.80 2.55
CA ILE A 210 10.83 -10.19 2.77
C ILE A 210 11.35 -10.87 1.50
N GLY A 211 12.41 -10.30 0.91
CA GLY A 211 13.09 -10.87 -0.24
C GLY A 211 14.21 -11.84 0.18
N SER A 212 14.74 -12.57 -0.79
CA SER A 212 16.00 -13.31 -0.62
C SER A 212 17.16 -12.42 -1.04
N GLU A 213 18.30 -12.52 -0.34
CA GLU A 213 19.49 -11.79 -0.76
C GLU A 213 19.90 -12.20 -2.19
N PRO A 214 19.96 -11.25 -3.13
CA PRO A 214 20.45 -11.52 -4.46
C PRO A 214 21.96 -11.78 -4.43
N SER A 215 22.44 -12.61 -5.37
CA SER A 215 23.86 -12.78 -5.65
C SER A 215 24.12 -12.51 -7.12
N GLY A 216 25.17 -11.74 -7.40
CA GLY A 216 25.53 -11.32 -8.75
C GLY A 216 27.04 -11.12 -8.89
N ALA A 217 27.50 -10.90 -10.12
CA ALA A 217 28.87 -10.48 -10.35
C ALA A 217 29.02 -9.02 -9.90
N GLY A 218 29.84 -8.76 -8.88
CA GLY A 218 30.15 -7.40 -8.43
C GLY A 218 30.74 -6.58 -9.59
N ILE A 219 30.10 -5.47 -9.92
CA ILE A 219 30.59 -4.58 -10.97
C ILE A 219 31.48 -3.52 -10.31
N SER A 220 32.78 -3.59 -10.53
CA SER A 220 33.75 -2.65 -9.94
C SER A 220 33.69 -1.28 -10.64
N LEU A 221 32.87 -0.37 -10.13
CA LEU A 221 32.71 1.03 -10.63
C LEU A 221 32.81 2.10 -9.56
N THR A 222 32.41 1.72 -8.35
CA THR A 222 32.58 2.45 -7.10
C THR A 222 33.23 1.50 -6.09
N ASN A 223 33.64 2.04 -4.95
CA ASN A 223 34.27 1.27 -3.87
C ASN A 223 33.26 0.65 -2.89
N ASP A 224 31.96 0.70 -3.19
CA ASP A 224 30.90 0.22 -2.29
C ASP A 224 30.90 -1.32 -2.21
N PRO A 225 30.88 -1.91 -1.00
CA PRO A 225 31.13 -3.34 -0.79
C PRO A 225 29.99 -4.28 -1.23
N TYR A 226 28.75 -3.80 -1.38
CA TYR A 226 27.58 -4.65 -1.67
C TYR A 226 27.05 -4.52 -3.11
N LEU A 227 27.86 -4.02 -4.05
CA LEU A 227 27.46 -3.91 -5.47
C LEU A 227 27.11 -5.26 -6.11
N ASP A 228 27.68 -6.36 -5.62
CA ASP A 228 27.36 -7.73 -6.05
C ASP A 228 25.92 -8.14 -5.70
N LYS A 229 25.30 -7.49 -4.71
CA LYS A 229 23.90 -7.68 -4.34
C LYS A 229 22.95 -6.76 -5.14
N LEU A 230 23.46 -5.78 -5.88
CA LEU A 230 22.62 -4.85 -6.63
C LEU A 230 22.36 -5.34 -8.07
N TRP A 231 21.62 -6.44 -8.23
CA TRP A 231 21.32 -6.98 -9.56
C TRP A 231 20.66 -5.94 -10.49
N ALA A 232 19.85 -5.04 -9.93
CA ALA A 232 19.20 -3.94 -10.63
C ALA A 232 20.20 -3.04 -11.38
N PHE A 233 21.44 -2.90 -10.88
CA PHE A 233 22.46 -2.06 -11.50
C PHE A 233 22.90 -2.59 -12.87
N ASN A 234 22.93 -3.92 -13.02
CA ASN A 234 23.17 -4.56 -14.31
C ASN A 234 22.03 -4.27 -15.28
N THR A 235 20.79 -4.49 -14.85
CA THR A 235 19.58 -4.28 -15.67
C THR A 235 19.41 -2.82 -16.10
N CYS A 236 19.70 -1.88 -15.21
CA CYS A 236 19.60 -0.44 -15.44
C CYS A 236 20.88 0.18 -16.03
N ARG A 237 21.90 -0.63 -16.33
CA ARG A 237 23.18 -0.18 -16.91
C ARG A 237 23.82 0.99 -16.14
N VAL A 238 23.76 0.96 -14.82
CA VAL A 238 24.41 1.96 -13.93
C VAL A 238 25.91 2.14 -14.23
N PRO A 239 26.68 1.09 -14.61
CA PRO A 239 28.05 1.28 -15.07
C PRO A 239 28.20 2.34 -16.17
N GLN A 240 27.30 2.29 -17.15
CA GLN A 240 27.31 3.21 -18.27
C GLN A 240 26.73 4.57 -17.88
N LEU A 241 25.77 4.62 -16.95
CA LEU A 241 25.30 5.88 -16.36
C LEU A 241 26.46 6.66 -15.74
N TYR A 242 27.24 6.02 -14.87
CA TYR A 242 28.38 6.67 -14.23
C TYR A 242 29.46 7.08 -15.22
N ALA A 243 29.71 6.29 -16.26
CA ALA A 243 30.62 6.67 -17.33
C ALA A 243 30.13 7.93 -18.06
N ASN A 244 28.83 8.01 -18.40
CA ASN A 244 28.23 9.17 -19.05
C ASN A 244 28.32 10.44 -18.18
N LEU A 245 28.15 10.32 -16.86
CA LEU A 245 28.24 11.44 -15.92
C LEU A 245 29.67 11.95 -15.69
N ARG A 246 30.69 11.11 -15.91
CA ARG A 246 32.10 11.45 -15.66
C ARG A 246 32.82 12.00 -16.89
N SER A 247 32.38 11.72 -18.11
CA SER A 247 33.16 12.03 -19.33
C SER A 247 32.30 12.32 -20.56
N PRO A 248 32.13 13.62 -20.95
CA PRO A 248 32.56 14.80 -20.21
C PRO A 248 31.84 14.91 -18.85
N PRO A 249 32.44 15.57 -17.83
CA PRO A 249 31.80 15.68 -16.53
C PRO A 249 30.50 16.49 -16.63
N ILE A 250 29.40 15.87 -16.21
CA ILE A 250 28.10 16.52 -16.07
C ILE A 250 28.00 17.03 -14.63
N LEU A 251 27.80 18.34 -14.47
CA LEU A 251 27.63 18.96 -13.17
C LEU A 251 26.14 19.21 -12.92
N PRO A 252 25.64 18.97 -11.69
CA PRO A 252 24.27 19.31 -11.34
C PRO A 252 24.08 20.84 -11.36
N GLN A 253 22.96 21.31 -11.92
CA GLN A 253 22.49 22.69 -11.82
C GLN A 253 21.82 22.96 -10.46
N LYS A 254 21.19 21.93 -9.88
CA LYS A 254 20.54 21.98 -8.57
C LYS A 254 20.83 20.70 -7.80
N LYS A 255 21.08 20.82 -6.49
CA LYS A 255 21.03 19.68 -5.57
C LYS A 255 19.57 19.38 -5.26
N VAL A 256 19.07 18.27 -5.80
CA VAL A 256 17.64 17.94 -5.81
C VAL A 256 17.21 17.26 -4.50
N LEU A 257 16.09 17.70 -3.91
CA LEU A 257 15.56 17.10 -2.69
C LEU A 257 14.49 16.04 -2.98
N ILE A 258 14.73 14.80 -2.55
CA ILE A 258 13.75 13.71 -2.60
C ILE A 258 13.07 13.58 -1.23
N ALA A 259 11.75 13.73 -1.17
CA ALA A 259 10.96 13.41 0.01
C ALA A 259 10.40 11.98 -0.07
N ILE A 260 10.75 11.13 0.90
CA ILE A 260 10.21 9.78 1.05
C ILE A 260 9.05 9.84 2.05
N LEU A 261 7.82 9.69 1.56
CA LEU A 261 6.61 9.63 2.38
C LEU A 261 6.35 8.19 2.78
N ASP A 262 6.72 7.82 4.00
CA ASP A 262 6.78 6.43 4.43
C ASP A 262 6.77 6.29 5.97
N THR A 263 7.40 5.24 6.52
CA THR A 263 7.50 4.93 7.96
C THR A 263 8.56 5.75 8.71
N GLY A 264 9.15 6.75 8.06
CA GLY A 264 10.35 7.47 8.51
C GLY A 264 11.63 6.92 7.87
N ILE A 265 12.76 7.55 8.14
CA ILE A 265 14.10 7.13 7.69
C ILE A 265 15.03 7.13 8.90
N ASP A 266 15.90 6.12 9.05
CA ASP A 266 17.04 6.21 9.96
C ASP A 266 18.06 7.23 9.42
N GLY A 267 17.90 8.50 9.79
CA GLY A 267 18.73 9.60 9.28
C GLY A 267 20.21 9.50 9.68
N ASN A 268 20.52 8.69 10.69
CA ASN A 268 21.90 8.44 11.13
C ASN A 268 22.54 7.22 10.45
N HIS A 269 21.83 6.56 9.53
CA HIS A 269 22.34 5.40 8.84
C HIS A 269 23.65 5.74 8.10
N GLU A 270 24.69 4.93 8.29
CA GLU A 270 26.06 5.21 7.83
C GLU A 270 26.16 5.50 6.33
N ASP A 271 25.27 4.90 5.55
CA ASP A 271 25.19 4.97 4.09
C ASP A 271 24.12 5.94 3.55
N LEU A 272 23.45 6.69 4.45
CA LEU A 272 22.45 7.71 4.10
C LEU A 272 22.83 9.10 4.62
N LYS A 273 23.43 9.18 5.80
CA LYS A 273 23.61 10.43 6.57
C LYS A 273 24.22 11.59 5.78
N ASP A 274 25.12 11.34 4.82
CA ASP A 274 25.77 12.40 4.03
C ASP A 274 24.86 12.94 2.90
N ASN A 275 23.82 12.18 2.54
CA ASN A 275 22.74 12.62 1.64
C ASN A 275 21.45 12.97 2.41
N TYR A 276 21.40 12.75 3.72
CA TYR A 276 20.17 12.91 4.50
C TYR A 276 19.99 14.36 4.97
N LEU A 277 18.83 14.94 4.67
CA LEU A 277 18.40 16.24 5.18
C LEU A 277 17.27 16.05 6.19
N SER A 278 17.53 16.35 7.46
CA SER A 278 16.49 16.38 8.50
C SER A 278 15.64 17.64 8.35
N ILE A 279 14.36 17.46 8.02
CA ILE A 279 13.35 18.55 8.01
C ILE A 279 12.31 18.39 9.13
N ASP A 280 12.28 17.22 9.77
CA ASP A 280 11.35 16.88 10.84
C ASP A 280 11.93 15.73 11.67
N GLU A 281 12.37 16.04 12.89
CA GLU A 281 12.99 15.06 13.80
C GLU A 281 12.12 13.80 14.02
N LYS A 282 10.79 13.90 13.91
CA LYS A 282 9.89 12.73 14.02
C LYS A 282 10.05 11.75 12.87
N SER A 283 10.51 12.22 11.72
CA SER A 283 10.72 11.46 10.50
C SER A 283 12.13 10.87 10.40
N ASP A 284 13.07 11.33 11.23
CA ASP A 284 14.47 10.86 11.30
C ASP A 284 14.64 9.53 12.05
N ARG A 285 13.52 8.90 12.43
CA ARG A 285 13.49 7.59 13.06
C ARG A 285 12.54 6.66 12.32
N ASP A 286 13.04 5.48 11.99
CA ASP A 286 12.25 4.42 11.37
C ASP A 286 12.33 3.14 12.20
N VAL A 287 11.21 2.77 12.84
CA VAL A 287 11.09 1.52 13.61
C VAL A 287 10.74 0.35 12.69
N ARG A 288 10.02 0.61 11.60
CA ARG A 288 9.50 -0.42 10.69
C ARG A 288 10.55 -0.85 9.66
N GLY A 289 11.36 0.10 9.21
CA GLY A 289 12.48 -0.08 8.28
C GLY A 289 12.13 0.07 6.79
N HIS A 290 10.86 0.29 6.46
CA HIS A 290 10.42 0.36 5.07
C HIS A 290 10.87 1.66 4.39
N GLY A 291 10.69 2.81 5.06
CA GLY A 291 11.14 4.10 4.54
C GLY A 291 12.66 4.19 4.45
N THR A 292 13.40 3.68 5.44
CA THR A 292 14.88 3.59 5.39
C THR A 292 15.35 2.78 4.18
N HIS A 293 14.64 1.68 3.86
CA HIS A 293 14.96 0.87 2.70
C HIS A 293 14.67 1.61 1.38
N CYS A 294 13.57 2.33 1.29
CA CYS A 294 13.25 3.15 0.12
C CYS A 294 14.27 4.28 -0.07
N ALA A 295 14.69 4.93 1.01
CA ALA A 295 15.70 5.99 0.97
C ALA A 295 17.05 5.50 0.42
N GLY A 296 17.50 4.30 0.81
CA GLY A 296 18.73 3.71 0.26
C GLY A 296 18.65 3.47 -1.24
N VAL A 297 17.53 2.95 -1.73
CA VAL A 297 17.35 2.71 -3.17
C VAL A 297 17.38 4.03 -3.95
N ALA A 298 16.75 5.08 -3.42
CA ALA A 298 16.70 6.37 -4.08
C ALA A 298 18.04 7.14 -4.02
N ALA A 299 18.73 7.09 -2.87
CA ALA A 299 19.70 8.10 -2.51
C ALA A 299 20.83 7.64 -1.57
N ALA A 300 21.14 6.33 -1.49
CA ALA A 300 22.36 5.89 -0.81
C ALA A 300 23.60 6.64 -1.33
N VAL A 301 24.55 6.86 -0.42
CA VAL A 301 25.76 7.63 -0.69
C VAL A 301 26.74 6.78 -1.50
N SER A 302 26.68 6.90 -2.82
CA SER A 302 27.57 6.15 -3.70
C SER A 302 29.04 6.55 -3.53
N ASN A 303 29.93 5.57 -3.67
CA ASN A 303 31.39 5.74 -3.64
C ASN A 303 31.96 6.26 -2.31
N ASN A 304 31.33 5.88 -1.19
CA ASN A 304 31.81 6.17 0.17
C ASN A 304 32.59 5.00 0.79
N GLY A 305 32.60 3.82 0.15
CA GLY A 305 33.24 2.61 0.64
C GLY A 305 32.42 1.84 1.68
N ILE A 306 31.12 2.11 1.76
CA ILE A 306 30.17 1.55 2.73
C ILE A 306 28.96 1.04 1.94
N GLY A 307 28.35 -0.05 2.40
CA GLY A 307 27.05 -0.48 1.93
C GLY A 307 26.84 -0.59 0.41
N ILE A 308 25.81 0.11 -0.06
CA ILE A 308 25.25 0.07 -1.41
C ILE A 308 25.52 1.41 -2.14
N ALA A 309 24.97 1.54 -3.35
CA ALA A 309 25.01 2.79 -4.11
C ALA A 309 23.61 3.13 -4.64
N SER A 310 23.42 4.38 -5.08
CA SER A 310 22.23 4.86 -5.79
C SER A 310 22.55 5.25 -7.24
N PHE A 311 21.57 5.73 -8.01
CA PHE A 311 21.84 6.21 -9.37
C PHE A 311 22.67 7.51 -9.40
N ALA A 312 22.72 8.27 -8.32
CA ALA A 312 23.62 9.41 -8.22
C ALA A 312 25.06 8.93 -7.93
N PRO A 313 26.08 9.41 -8.67
CA PRO A 313 27.46 8.95 -8.50
C PRO A 313 28.16 9.55 -7.27
N ASN A 314 27.57 10.59 -6.66
CA ASN A 314 28.01 11.23 -5.42
C ASN A 314 26.90 12.17 -4.90
N SER A 315 27.12 12.73 -3.71
CA SER A 315 26.18 13.59 -3.00
C SER A 315 25.89 14.95 -3.63
N SER A 316 26.55 15.38 -4.72
CA SER A 316 26.31 16.71 -5.30
C SER A 316 24.98 16.83 -6.07
N PHE A 317 24.42 15.71 -6.51
CA PHE A 317 23.23 15.70 -7.36
C PHE A 317 21.92 15.76 -6.58
N LEU A 318 21.86 15.09 -5.43
CA LEU A 318 20.61 14.92 -4.69
C LEU A 318 20.84 14.81 -3.18
N GLU A 319 19.76 15.07 -2.44
CA GLU A 319 19.57 14.79 -1.02
C GLU A 319 18.25 14.03 -0.84
N VAL A 320 18.10 13.38 0.29
CA VAL A 320 16.88 12.66 0.67
C VAL A 320 16.41 13.09 2.05
N THR A 321 15.11 13.22 2.22
CA THR A 321 14.46 13.49 3.49
C THR A 321 13.29 12.55 3.72
N GLY A 322 12.90 12.38 4.98
CA GLY A 322 11.78 11.55 5.38
C GLY A 322 10.58 12.40 5.76
N ILE A 323 9.39 11.97 5.38
CA ILE A 323 8.14 12.44 5.96
C ILE A 323 7.35 11.23 6.44
N LYS A 324 7.27 11.08 7.75
CA LYS A 324 6.60 9.96 8.38
C LYS A 324 5.08 10.15 8.29
N VAL A 325 4.47 9.50 7.31
CA VAL A 325 3.01 9.42 7.13
C VAL A 325 2.46 8.05 7.52
N LEU A 326 3.36 7.08 7.74
CA LEU A 326 3.02 5.75 8.25
C LEU A 326 3.58 5.57 9.67
N SER A 327 2.73 5.10 10.57
CA SER A 327 3.08 4.75 11.95
C SER A 327 4.14 3.64 12.02
N ASP A 328 4.67 3.37 13.21
CA ASP A 328 5.65 2.30 13.44
C ASP A 328 5.11 0.89 13.11
N PHE A 329 3.79 0.75 13.01
CA PHE A 329 3.12 -0.46 12.58
C PHE A 329 2.90 -0.54 11.05
N GLY A 330 3.23 0.52 10.32
CA GLY A 330 3.11 0.61 8.86
C GLY A 330 1.74 1.06 8.35
N PHE A 331 0.90 1.66 9.21
CA PHE A 331 -0.41 2.19 8.84
C PHE A 331 -0.41 3.71 8.84
N GLY A 332 -1.14 4.33 7.92
CA GLY A 332 -1.40 5.76 7.91
C GLY A 332 -2.68 6.08 7.14
N SER A 333 -3.35 7.16 7.50
CA SER A 333 -4.59 7.56 6.84
C SER A 333 -4.32 8.38 5.58
N GLN A 334 -5.31 8.42 4.68
CA GLN A 334 -5.28 9.25 3.50
C GLN A 334 -5.02 10.73 3.86
N ALA A 335 -5.66 11.24 4.92
CA ALA A 335 -5.44 12.59 5.42
C ALA A 335 -3.98 12.82 5.84
N ASP A 336 -3.37 11.89 6.58
CA ASP A 336 -1.95 11.99 6.99
C ASP A 336 -1.00 11.94 5.78
N ILE A 337 -1.29 11.10 4.79
CA ILE A 337 -0.49 11.00 3.56
C ILE A 337 -0.56 12.33 2.79
N ILE A 338 -1.75 12.90 2.62
CA ILE A 338 -1.96 14.15 1.88
C ILE A 338 -1.32 15.33 2.63
N LYS A 339 -1.42 15.36 3.95
CA LYS A 339 -0.68 16.32 4.78
C LYS A 339 0.83 16.19 4.60
N GLY A 340 1.34 14.97 4.47
CA GLY A 340 2.73 14.70 4.16
C GLY A 340 3.14 15.21 2.77
N MET A 341 2.27 15.06 1.76
CA MET A 341 2.51 15.57 0.41
C MET A 341 2.63 17.10 0.39
N ILE A 342 1.69 17.78 1.04
CA ILE A 342 1.72 19.25 1.21
C ILE A 342 3.00 19.68 1.92
N LYS A 343 3.31 19.04 3.06
CA LYS A 343 4.53 19.31 3.83
C LYS A 343 5.79 19.11 2.98
N ALA A 344 5.86 18.08 2.14
CA ALA A 344 7.00 17.86 1.25
C ALA A 344 7.18 19.01 0.26
N ALA A 345 6.09 19.38 -0.42
CA ALA A 345 6.08 20.44 -1.41
C ALA A 345 6.47 21.79 -0.78
N ASP A 346 5.96 22.11 0.41
CA ASP A 346 6.26 23.35 1.12
C ASP A 346 7.70 23.41 1.64
N ASN A 347 8.32 22.26 1.91
CA ASN A 347 9.74 22.17 2.24
C ASN A 347 10.64 22.09 0.98
N GLY A 348 10.08 22.33 -0.21
CA GLY A 348 10.83 22.44 -1.45
C GLY A 348 11.30 21.09 -2.01
N ALA A 349 10.59 20.00 -1.70
CA ALA A 349 10.85 18.71 -2.34
C ALA A 349 10.64 18.82 -3.86
N ASP A 350 11.63 18.38 -4.62
CA ASP A 350 11.59 18.31 -6.07
C ASP A 350 10.96 17.00 -6.57
N VAL A 351 11.10 15.95 -5.77
CA VAL A 351 10.56 14.61 -6.04
C VAL A 351 9.93 14.09 -4.75
N ILE A 352 8.69 13.63 -4.84
CA ILE A 352 7.95 13.00 -3.75
C ILE A 352 7.80 11.53 -4.11
N SER A 353 8.43 10.64 -3.35
CA SER A 353 8.37 9.19 -3.54
C SER A 353 7.44 8.56 -2.51
N MET A 354 6.40 7.88 -3.00
CA MET A 354 5.34 7.29 -2.19
C MET A 354 5.26 5.79 -2.47
N SER A 355 5.91 5.02 -1.62
CA SER A 355 5.95 3.56 -1.68
C SER A 355 4.78 2.92 -0.92
N LEU A 356 3.59 3.50 -1.10
CA LEU A 356 2.35 3.23 -0.37
C LEU A 356 1.13 3.32 -1.31
N GLY A 357 0.01 2.77 -0.88
CA GLY A 357 -1.26 2.87 -1.59
C GLY A 357 -2.31 1.90 -1.05
N GLY A 358 -3.58 2.27 -1.20
CA GLY A 358 -4.75 1.50 -0.78
C GLY A 358 -5.64 1.15 -1.97
N ALA A 359 -6.48 0.13 -1.83
CA ALA A 359 -7.54 -0.13 -2.80
C ALA A 359 -8.54 1.03 -2.76
N THR A 360 -8.96 1.52 -3.92
CA THR A 360 -9.80 2.71 -4.07
C THR A 360 -10.98 2.46 -5.00
N ASN A 361 -11.84 3.47 -5.17
CA ASN A 361 -12.82 3.56 -6.24
C ASN A 361 -12.92 5.00 -6.78
N ASP A 362 -13.57 5.17 -7.93
CA ASP A 362 -13.66 6.46 -8.67
C ASP A 362 -14.19 7.64 -7.82
N GLU A 363 -14.91 7.38 -6.72
CA GLU A 363 -15.46 8.41 -5.83
C GLU A 363 -14.44 8.91 -4.78
N ARG A 364 -13.29 8.24 -4.63
CA ARG A 364 -12.31 8.41 -3.52
C ARG A 364 -10.95 9.01 -3.96
N GLU A 365 -10.91 9.70 -5.08
CA GLU A 365 -9.67 10.18 -5.71
C GLU A 365 -9.47 11.70 -5.67
N ARG A 366 -10.45 12.45 -5.16
CA ARG A 366 -10.50 13.90 -5.34
C ARG A 366 -9.44 14.60 -4.51
N THR A 367 -9.29 14.22 -3.24
CA THR A 367 -8.31 14.87 -2.36
C THR A 367 -6.88 14.57 -2.81
N TYR A 368 -6.59 13.35 -3.26
CA TYR A 368 -5.28 13.02 -3.86
C TYR A 368 -5.03 13.83 -5.14
N THR A 369 -6.03 14.01 -5.99
CA THR A 369 -5.91 14.81 -7.21
C THR A 369 -5.52 16.25 -6.90
N GLU A 370 -6.17 16.89 -5.93
CA GLU A 370 -5.82 18.25 -5.50
C GLU A 370 -4.44 18.31 -4.84
N ALA A 371 -4.07 17.31 -4.04
CA ALA A 371 -2.74 17.23 -3.43
C ALA A 371 -1.62 17.08 -4.47
N VAL A 372 -1.80 16.22 -5.47
CA VAL A 372 -0.84 16.05 -6.58
C VAL A 372 -0.72 17.33 -7.39
N LYS A 373 -1.84 18.00 -7.67
CA LYS A 373 -1.85 19.29 -8.36
C LYS A 373 -1.05 20.34 -7.57
N TYR A 374 -1.28 20.45 -6.25
CA TYR A 374 -0.52 21.34 -5.38
C TYR A 374 0.99 21.06 -5.43
N CYS A 375 1.38 19.78 -5.33
CA CYS A 375 2.79 19.38 -5.42
C CYS A 375 3.41 19.81 -6.76
N ARG A 376 2.69 19.63 -7.87
CA ARG A 376 3.15 20.02 -9.20
C ARG A 376 3.27 21.53 -9.37
N GLU A 377 2.33 22.31 -8.84
CA GLU A 377 2.39 23.77 -8.84
C GLU A 377 3.61 24.29 -8.05
N LYS A 378 4.06 23.54 -7.04
CA LYS A 378 5.32 23.76 -6.32
C LYS A 378 6.57 23.24 -7.03
N GLY A 379 6.44 22.63 -8.21
CA GLY A 379 7.54 22.08 -9.01
C GLY A 379 7.94 20.64 -8.66
N ALA A 380 7.23 19.99 -7.73
CA ALA A 380 7.51 18.63 -7.29
C ALA A 380 6.92 17.59 -8.25
N ILE A 381 7.65 16.49 -8.47
CA ILE A 381 7.17 15.32 -9.23
C ILE A 381 6.82 14.20 -8.26
N VAL A 382 5.59 13.69 -8.36
CA VAL A 382 5.10 12.61 -7.50
C VAL A 382 5.30 11.26 -8.18
N VAL A 383 5.95 10.33 -7.50
CA VAL A 383 6.25 8.96 -7.97
C VAL A 383 5.63 7.96 -6.99
N VAL A 384 4.76 7.08 -7.48
CA VAL A 384 3.89 6.23 -6.65
C VAL A 384 4.04 4.75 -7.01
N ALA A 385 4.02 3.87 -6.00
CA ALA A 385 3.99 2.43 -6.20
C ALA A 385 2.66 1.97 -6.82
N ALA A 386 2.70 1.10 -7.82
CA ALA A 386 1.48 0.58 -8.45
C ALA A 386 0.62 -0.30 -7.53
N GLY A 387 1.19 -0.88 -6.48
CA GLY A 387 0.55 -1.83 -5.56
C GLY A 387 0.93 -3.30 -5.83
N ASN A 388 0.63 -4.17 -4.86
CA ASN A 388 1.15 -5.55 -4.80
C ASN A 388 0.04 -6.63 -4.84
N ALA A 389 -1.06 -6.37 -5.54
CA ALA A 389 -2.23 -7.25 -5.61
C ALA A 389 -2.40 -8.00 -6.94
N ASN A 390 -1.46 -7.83 -7.90
CA ASN A 390 -1.58 -8.33 -9.27
C ASN A 390 -2.88 -7.88 -9.98
N GLN A 391 -3.29 -6.64 -9.74
CA GLN A 391 -4.50 -6.02 -10.28
C GLN A 391 -4.15 -4.77 -11.12
N PRO A 392 -5.10 -4.20 -11.89
CA PRO A 392 -4.91 -2.89 -12.50
C PRO A 392 -4.61 -1.81 -11.45
N ALA A 393 -3.57 -1.01 -11.67
CA ALA A 393 -3.20 0.09 -10.78
C ALA A 393 -4.27 1.17 -10.70
N THR A 394 -5.18 1.24 -11.68
CA THR A 394 -6.36 2.11 -11.68
C THR A 394 -7.31 1.86 -10.50
N ARG A 395 -7.19 0.72 -9.81
CA ARG A 395 -7.96 0.36 -8.61
C ARG A 395 -7.27 0.73 -7.30
N PHE A 396 -6.16 1.47 -7.36
CA PHE A 396 -5.35 1.79 -6.19
C PHE A 396 -5.00 3.28 -6.18
N SER A 397 -5.24 3.95 -5.06
CA SER A 397 -4.84 5.34 -4.86
C SER A 397 -3.63 5.41 -3.93
N PRO A 398 -2.68 6.33 -4.19
CA PRO A 398 -2.70 7.36 -5.25
C PRO A 398 -2.12 6.90 -6.60
N ALA A 399 -1.95 5.59 -6.82
CA ALA A 399 -1.35 5.05 -8.04
C ALA A 399 -2.14 5.36 -9.33
N ASN A 400 -3.42 5.69 -9.20
CA ASN A 400 -4.32 6.04 -10.30
C ASN A 400 -4.52 7.56 -10.48
N THR A 401 -3.96 8.38 -9.60
CA THR A 401 -4.17 9.82 -9.61
C THR A 401 -3.50 10.47 -10.83
N PRO A 402 -4.21 11.32 -11.61
CA PRO A 402 -3.62 12.01 -12.75
C PRO A 402 -2.39 12.85 -12.37
N GLY A 403 -1.36 12.86 -13.23
CA GLY A 403 -0.14 13.63 -12.98
C GLY A 403 0.92 12.96 -12.09
N VAL A 404 0.73 11.72 -11.62
CA VAL A 404 1.78 10.95 -10.92
C VAL A 404 2.46 9.95 -11.85
N ILE A 405 3.73 9.65 -11.59
CA ILE A 405 4.44 8.55 -12.25
C ILE A 405 4.20 7.26 -11.46
N THR A 406 3.50 6.30 -12.06
CA THR A 406 3.12 5.04 -11.39
C THR A 406 4.06 3.90 -11.76
N VAL A 407 4.64 3.26 -10.76
CA VAL A 407 5.76 2.34 -10.95
C VAL A 407 5.38 0.88 -10.68
N SER A 408 5.46 0.05 -11.71
CA SER A 408 5.34 -1.41 -11.61
C SER A 408 6.68 -2.08 -11.31
N SER A 409 6.63 -3.31 -10.79
CA SER A 409 7.80 -4.10 -10.40
C SER A 409 8.12 -5.19 -11.43
N ILE A 410 9.40 -5.29 -11.77
CA ILE A 410 9.99 -6.42 -12.49
C ILE A 410 10.99 -7.19 -11.62
N ASN A 411 11.24 -8.44 -12.01
CA ASN A 411 12.30 -9.28 -11.46
C ASN A 411 13.56 -9.29 -12.34
N SER A 412 14.60 -9.96 -11.84
CA SER A 412 15.91 -10.07 -12.51
C SER A 412 15.87 -10.73 -13.89
N ASN A 413 14.79 -11.42 -14.23
CA ASN A 413 14.58 -12.04 -15.53
C ASN A 413 13.77 -11.16 -16.50
N LEU A 414 13.63 -9.85 -16.21
CA LEU A 414 12.79 -8.90 -16.94
C LEU A 414 11.31 -9.33 -17.03
N GLY A 415 10.85 -10.20 -16.14
CA GLY A 415 9.44 -10.56 -16.02
C GLY A 415 8.73 -9.63 -15.03
N LYS A 416 7.43 -9.39 -15.23
CA LYS A 416 6.60 -8.74 -14.20
C LYS A 416 6.68 -9.55 -12.91
N SER A 417 6.95 -8.89 -11.79
CA SER A 417 6.85 -9.57 -10.48
C SER A 417 5.43 -10.09 -10.26
N ALA A 418 5.32 -11.28 -9.66
CA ALA A 418 4.03 -11.96 -9.53
C ALA A 418 3.00 -11.10 -8.77
N PHE A 419 3.45 -10.35 -7.77
CA PHE A 419 2.63 -9.43 -6.98
C PHE A 419 2.31 -8.10 -7.69
N SER A 420 3.09 -7.67 -8.68
CA SER A 420 2.99 -6.29 -9.20
C SER A 420 1.63 -6.03 -9.84
N ASN A 421 0.99 -4.94 -9.44
CA ASN A 421 -0.10 -4.35 -10.20
C ASN A 421 0.38 -3.88 -11.58
N THR A 422 -0.57 -3.72 -12.50
CA THR A 422 -0.30 -3.37 -13.91
C THR A 422 -0.59 -1.90 -14.17
N VAL A 423 0.29 -1.22 -14.89
CA VAL A 423 0.26 0.24 -15.14
C VAL A 423 -0.15 0.59 -16.56
N LYS A 424 -0.82 -0.34 -17.26
CA LYS A 424 -1.20 -0.18 -18.67
C LYS A 424 -2.31 0.85 -18.91
N ASP A 425 -3.13 1.11 -17.88
CA ASP A 425 -4.33 1.95 -17.95
C ASP A 425 -4.17 3.24 -17.10
N VAL A 426 -2.95 3.55 -16.64
CA VAL A 426 -2.64 4.80 -15.92
C VAL A 426 -1.82 5.74 -16.81
N GLU A 427 -1.92 7.05 -16.59
CA GLU A 427 -1.37 8.10 -17.46
C GLU A 427 0.15 7.98 -17.67
N TYR A 428 0.93 7.93 -16.59
CA TYR A 428 2.40 7.88 -16.63
C TYR A 428 2.95 6.59 -16.02
N GLY A 429 2.57 5.44 -16.60
CA GLY A 429 3.04 4.12 -16.18
C GLY A 429 4.47 3.79 -16.62
N ILE A 430 5.29 3.26 -15.71
CA ILE A 430 6.66 2.79 -15.99
C ILE A 430 7.02 1.55 -15.16
N ALA A 431 8.09 0.83 -15.52
CA ALA A 431 8.60 -0.32 -14.77
C ALA A 431 10.00 -0.08 -14.21
N ALA A 432 10.26 -0.61 -13.02
CA ALA A 432 11.59 -0.67 -12.43
C ALA A 432 11.82 -1.99 -11.64
N PRO A 433 13.08 -2.34 -11.34
CA PRO A 433 13.42 -3.46 -10.47
C PRO A 433 12.74 -3.37 -9.10
N GLY A 434 11.97 -4.39 -8.71
CA GLY A 434 11.29 -4.40 -7.40
C GLY A 434 11.23 -5.75 -6.70
N GLU A 435 11.90 -6.79 -7.21
CA GLU A 435 11.98 -8.09 -6.56
C GLU A 435 13.39 -8.35 -6.04
N ASN A 436 13.50 -8.76 -4.76
CA ASN A 436 14.76 -9.05 -4.08
C ASN A 436 15.75 -7.87 -4.19
N ILE A 437 15.27 -6.68 -3.87
CA ILE A 437 16.07 -5.45 -3.88
C ILE A 437 16.78 -5.33 -2.55
N TYR A 438 18.11 -5.35 -2.58
CA TYR A 438 18.96 -5.14 -1.41
C TYR A 438 19.13 -3.64 -1.16
N SER A 439 18.85 -3.19 0.07
CA SER A 439 19.01 -1.78 0.45
C SER A 439 19.36 -1.60 1.93
N THR A 440 19.55 -0.35 2.34
CA THR A 440 19.71 0.09 3.73
C THR A 440 18.51 -0.31 4.58
N PHE A 441 18.74 -0.51 5.88
CA PHE A 441 17.72 -0.89 6.85
C PHE A 441 18.15 -0.33 8.23
N PRO A 442 17.23 0.01 9.14
CA PRO A 442 17.59 0.73 10.36
C PRO A 442 18.71 0.07 11.17
N ARG A 443 19.45 0.90 11.92
CA ARG A 443 20.59 0.51 12.77
C ARG A 443 21.81 0.03 11.96
N ASN A 444 22.18 0.77 10.91
CA ASN A 444 23.32 0.46 10.03
C ASN A 444 23.28 -0.99 9.53
N SER A 445 22.10 -1.44 9.09
CA SER A 445 21.90 -2.79 8.59
C SER A 445 21.39 -2.75 7.16
N TYR A 446 21.33 -3.90 6.51
CA TYR A 446 20.91 -4.01 5.12
C TYR A 446 20.01 -5.22 4.96
N LYS A 447 19.04 -5.14 4.06
CA LYS A 447 18.05 -6.20 3.87
C LYS A 447 17.57 -6.25 2.43
N ALA A 448 17.18 -7.45 1.98
CA ALA A 448 16.45 -7.62 0.74
C ALA A 448 14.93 -7.54 0.98
N LEU A 449 14.25 -6.64 0.27
CA LEU A 449 12.80 -6.55 0.23
C LEU A 449 12.28 -6.67 -1.21
N SER A 450 11.01 -7.03 -1.33
CA SER A 450 10.29 -7.13 -2.59
C SER A 450 9.01 -6.30 -2.54
N GLY A 451 8.66 -5.66 -3.65
CA GLY A 451 7.45 -4.85 -3.78
C GLY A 451 7.60 -3.80 -4.88
N THR A 452 6.46 -3.32 -5.39
CA THR A 452 6.42 -2.05 -6.16
C THR A 452 6.97 -0.88 -5.34
N SER A 453 6.89 -0.97 -4.01
CA SER A 453 7.56 -0.10 -3.05
C SER A 453 9.09 -0.01 -3.21
N MET A 454 9.76 -1.05 -3.73
CA MET A 454 11.20 -1.02 -4.00
C MET A 454 11.51 -0.55 -5.42
N ALA A 455 10.58 -0.71 -6.36
CA ALA A 455 10.70 -0.20 -7.73
C ALA A 455 10.54 1.33 -7.79
N THR A 456 9.60 1.87 -7.00
CA THR A 456 9.28 3.30 -6.91
C THR A 456 10.51 4.19 -6.62
N PRO A 457 11.33 3.93 -5.58
CA PRO A 457 12.49 4.76 -5.27
C PRO A 457 13.60 4.71 -6.34
N TYR A 458 13.70 3.66 -7.16
CA TYR A 458 14.61 3.67 -8.31
C TYR A 458 14.19 4.72 -9.33
N VAL A 459 12.89 4.82 -9.61
CA VAL A 459 12.35 5.85 -10.51
C VAL A 459 12.51 7.23 -9.86
N ALA A 460 12.18 7.39 -8.57
CA ALA A 460 12.38 8.66 -7.88
C ALA A 460 13.83 9.15 -7.90
N GLY A 461 14.81 8.26 -7.66
CA GLY A 461 16.23 8.59 -7.76
C GLY A 461 16.68 8.96 -9.18
N LEU A 462 16.13 8.30 -10.22
CA LEU A 462 16.40 8.67 -11.61
C LEU A 462 15.78 10.03 -11.97
N VAL A 463 14.53 10.26 -11.58
CA VAL A 463 13.83 11.54 -11.79
C VAL A 463 14.59 12.66 -11.09
N ALA A 464 15.09 12.43 -9.87
CA ALA A 464 15.89 13.38 -9.15
C ALA A 464 17.22 13.70 -9.85
N LEU A 465 17.90 12.68 -10.38
CA LEU A 465 19.10 12.86 -11.17
C LEU A 465 18.82 13.67 -12.46
N MET A 466 17.70 13.41 -13.14
CA MET A 466 17.28 14.20 -14.30
C MET A 466 17.04 15.67 -13.91
N LYS A 467 16.24 15.92 -12.86
CA LYS A 467 15.98 17.29 -12.36
C LYS A 467 17.22 18.00 -11.85
N SER A 468 18.23 17.26 -11.38
CA SER A 468 19.48 17.88 -10.92
C SER A 468 20.29 18.45 -12.07
N ILE A 469 20.11 17.89 -13.28
CA ILE A 469 20.75 18.34 -14.52
C ILE A 469 19.89 19.40 -15.20
N ASP A 470 18.57 19.24 -15.20
CA ASP A 470 17.61 20.20 -15.74
C ASP A 470 16.44 20.40 -14.75
N PRO A 471 16.49 21.45 -13.90
CA PRO A 471 15.48 21.68 -12.86
C PRO A 471 14.07 21.98 -13.36
N ASP A 472 13.93 22.45 -14.62
CA ASP A 472 12.67 22.91 -15.20
C ASP A 472 11.84 21.76 -15.79
N LEU A 473 12.34 20.52 -15.75
CA LEU A 473 11.62 19.34 -16.22
C LEU A 473 10.30 19.12 -15.48
N ASP A 474 9.24 18.94 -16.28
CA ASP A 474 7.92 18.53 -15.83
C ASP A 474 7.70 17.00 -15.96
N VAL A 475 6.62 16.53 -15.32
CA VAL A 475 6.27 15.10 -15.27
C VAL A 475 6.08 14.48 -16.65
N SER A 476 5.44 15.19 -17.58
CA SER A 476 5.18 14.72 -18.94
C SER A 476 6.45 14.54 -19.74
N THR A 477 7.38 15.50 -19.65
CA THR A 477 8.67 15.47 -20.36
C THR A 477 9.53 14.34 -19.81
N ILE A 478 9.59 14.21 -18.48
CA ILE A 478 10.32 13.12 -17.83
C ILE A 478 9.75 11.76 -18.23
N HIS A 479 8.43 11.56 -18.15
CA HIS A 479 7.81 10.29 -18.53
C HIS A 479 8.07 9.98 -20.01
N ALA A 480 7.96 10.96 -20.91
CA ALA A 480 8.25 10.77 -22.33
C ALA A 480 9.71 10.32 -22.57
N ILE A 481 10.69 10.89 -21.86
CA ILE A 481 12.08 10.45 -21.92
C ILE A 481 12.23 9.01 -21.39
N LEU A 482 11.61 8.69 -20.25
CA LEU A 482 11.66 7.35 -19.66
C LEU A 482 11.03 6.30 -20.58
N GLU A 483 9.92 6.63 -21.24
CA GLU A 483 9.24 5.75 -22.18
C GLU A 483 10.05 5.56 -23.48
N ALA A 484 10.59 6.64 -24.03
CA ALA A 484 11.37 6.60 -25.27
C ALA A 484 12.70 5.85 -25.11
N THR A 485 13.33 5.94 -23.94
CA THR A 485 14.65 5.34 -23.66
C THR A 485 14.59 3.98 -22.98
N GLY A 486 13.43 3.63 -22.40
CA GLY A 486 13.23 2.38 -21.68
C GLY A 486 13.23 1.14 -22.59
N ILE A 487 13.52 -0.02 -22.01
CA ILE A 487 13.51 -1.32 -22.72
C ILE A 487 12.24 -2.10 -22.47
N ASP A 488 11.96 -3.07 -23.33
CA ASP A 488 10.85 -4.00 -23.14
C ASP A 488 11.13 -5.02 -22.02
N SER A 489 10.11 -5.24 -21.19
CA SER A 489 10.04 -6.39 -20.30
C SER A 489 9.37 -7.55 -21.04
N LYS A 490 9.38 -8.76 -20.46
CA LYS A 490 8.60 -9.89 -20.98
C LYS A 490 7.08 -9.63 -20.98
N ASN A 491 6.65 -8.60 -20.24
CA ASN A 491 5.26 -8.22 -20.05
C ASN A 491 5.05 -6.71 -20.25
N THR A 492 5.77 -6.05 -21.18
CA THR A 492 5.75 -4.57 -21.33
C THR A 492 4.34 -4.00 -21.36
N LYS A 493 3.40 -4.65 -22.06
CA LYS A 493 2.00 -4.20 -22.13
C LYS A 493 1.32 -4.07 -20.77
N SER A 494 1.79 -4.77 -19.75
CA SER A 494 1.27 -4.70 -18.38
C SER A 494 2.15 -3.84 -17.46
N THR A 495 3.46 -3.81 -17.70
CA THR A 495 4.42 -3.15 -16.81
C THR A 495 4.79 -1.73 -17.22
N GLY A 496 4.55 -1.35 -18.48
CA GLY A 496 5.26 -0.23 -19.09
C GLY A 496 6.71 -0.61 -19.41
N LYS A 497 7.46 0.36 -19.95
CA LYS A 497 8.89 0.23 -20.28
C LYS A 497 9.74 0.17 -19.00
N VAL A 498 10.81 -0.61 -19.03
CA VAL A 498 11.78 -0.69 -17.92
C VAL A 498 12.77 0.46 -18.05
N ILE A 499 12.91 1.26 -17.00
CA ILE A 499 13.80 2.43 -17.00
C ILE A 499 15.24 2.08 -17.39
N GLN A 500 15.89 2.98 -18.13
CA GLN A 500 17.30 2.90 -18.51
C GLN A 500 18.00 4.22 -18.17
N PRO A 501 18.47 4.40 -16.92
CA PRO A 501 19.11 5.63 -16.46
C PRO A 501 20.15 6.21 -17.41
N ALA A 502 21.07 5.38 -17.92
CA ALA A 502 22.15 5.83 -18.80
C ALA A 502 21.62 6.41 -20.13
N ALA A 503 20.54 5.85 -20.67
CA ALA A 503 19.92 6.32 -21.90
C ALA A 503 19.05 7.57 -21.65
N ALA A 504 18.32 7.61 -20.53
CA ALA A 504 17.52 8.75 -20.13
C ALA A 504 18.38 10.01 -19.92
N ILE A 505 19.49 9.91 -19.18
CA ILE A 505 20.40 11.05 -19.00
C ILE A 505 21.04 11.49 -20.31
N ARG A 506 21.32 10.56 -21.24
CA ARG A 506 21.85 10.94 -22.55
C ARG A 506 20.82 11.69 -23.39
N ALA A 507 19.58 11.20 -23.43
CA ALA A 507 18.48 11.85 -24.15
C ALA A 507 18.11 13.22 -23.58
N LEU A 508 18.41 13.48 -22.31
CA LEU A 508 18.24 14.80 -21.69
C LEU A 508 19.27 15.84 -22.18
N LEU A 509 20.42 15.39 -22.69
CA LEU A 509 21.54 16.27 -23.11
C LEU A 509 21.60 16.48 -24.62
N ASP A 510 20.91 15.64 -25.39
CA ASP A 510 20.78 15.70 -26.85
C ASP A 510 19.62 16.63 -27.24
#